data_AF-V4PW07-F1
#
_entry.id   AF-V4PW07-F1
#
_cell.length_a   1.000
_cell.length_b   1.000
_cell.length_c   1.000
_cell.angle_alpha   90.00
_cell.angle_beta   90.00
_cell.angle_gamma   90.00
#
_symmetry.space_group_name_H-M   'P 1'
#
loop_
_entity.id
_entity.type
_entity.pdbx_description
1 polymer ?
#
loop_
_entity_poly.entity_id
_entity_poly.type
_entity_poly.pdbx_seq_one_letter_code
_entity_poly.pdbx_strand_id
1 'polypeptide(L)'
;MEISVSQPTVVNASDAKISQSTSSATAAVNQSVTDTAFSQNENQFNELTSTLLDTSGKFSQDEQLQAYTTLQKMAVTAQLRGMDADSQKLYEKASMQSEIGKKVSNLQQQEVQTLISAQRSGGAAGAAQAKLNFFDNLSSFDKQVQFNTYGDPVNFSGNKRFANIDDYRANLSANAQLANYIQDAQSKGVSAGADSKLASLLKLADAKTSDYNSWTAKVLSLFGNTSTPEDKLDLSPQAQKIVGDLPSGKGGTSLHAYQPGSIASERA
;
A
#
# COMPACT_ATOMS: atom_id res chain seq x y z
N MET A 1 45.42 -41.46 -40.18
CA MET A 1 44.86 -40.96 -41.44
C MET A 1 45.36 -39.53 -41.58
N GLU A 2 46.56 -39.39 -42.16
CA GLU A 2 47.18 -38.10 -42.49
C GLU A 2 46.96 -37.84 -43.98
N ILE A 3 46.53 -36.63 -44.35
CA ILE A 3 46.78 -35.95 -45.64
C ILE A 3 46.72 -34.44 -45.31
N SER A 4 47.85 -33.70 -45.31
CA SER A 4 48.39 -32.87 -46.41
C SER A 4 47.43 -31.74 -46.85
N VAL A 5 47.79 -30.46 -47.06
CA VAL A 5 48.98 -29.86 -47.68
C VAL A 5 49.07 -28.36 -47.28
N SER A 6 50.28 -27.80 -47.18
CA SER A 6 50.57 -26.36 -47.08
C SER A 6 50.66 -25.64 -48.45
N GLN A 7 50.07 -24.43 -48.52
CA GLN A 7 50.36 -23.20 -49.31
C GLN A 7 50.92 -23.24 -50.76
N PRO A 8 50.61 -22.20 -51.58
CA PRO A 8 51.61 -21.12 -51.73
C PRO A 8 51.08 -19.68 -51.83
N THR A 9 52.00 -18.79 -51.47
CA THR A 9 52.12 -17.32 -51.54
C THR A 9 51.94 -16.73 -52.95
N VAL A 10 51.67 -15.41 -53.06
CA VAL A 10 52.45 -14.38 -53.83
C VAL A 10 51.62 -13.08 -54.04
N VAL A 11 52.07 -11.98 -53.39
CA VAL A 11 52.39 -10.60 -53.88
C VAL A 11 51.50 -9.98 -54.99
N ASN A 12 51.13 -8.69 -55.09
CA ASN A 12 51.84 -7.43 -54.82
C ASN A 12 50.95 -6.20 -55.13
N ALA A 13 51.34 -5.06 -54.54
CA ALA A 13 51.37 -3.69 -55.10
C ALA A 13 50.10 -2.90 -55.54
N SER A 14 49.85 -1.84 -54.76
CA SER A 14 49.92 -0.43 -55.20
C SER A 14 48.69 0.29 -55.78
N ASP A 15 48.36 1.39 -55.08
CA ASP A 15 48.01 2.73 -55.57
C ASP A 15 46.91 2.90 -56.64
N ALA A 16 45.75 3.38 -56.18
CA ALA A 16 44.96 4.34 -56.94
C ALA A 16 44.34 5.38 -55.99
N LYS A 17 44.98 6.54 -55.94
CA LYS A 17 44.47 7.78 -55.35
C LYS A 17 43.56 8.44 -56.39
N ILE A 18 42.25 8.50 -56.14
CA ILE A 18 41.33 9.41 -56.84
C ILE A 18 40.57 10.20 -55.78
N SER A 19 40.88 11.49 -55.69
CA SER A 19 40.06 12.50 -55.03
C SER A 19 38.86 12.83 -55.93
N GLN A 20 37.64 12.89 -55.38
CA GLN A 20 36.77 14.09 -55.40
C GLN A 20 35.31 13.79 -54.99
N SER A 21 34.87 14.58 -54.01
CA SER A 21 33.62 15.37 -54.01
C SER A 21 32.24 14.69 -53.87
N THR A 22 31.63 14.96 -52.71
CA THR A 22 30.22 15.38 -52.50
C THR A 22 29.09 14.47 -52.97
N SER A 23 28.45 13.77 -52.02
CA SER A 23 27.01 13.92 -51.77
C SER A 23 26.57 13.12 -50.55
N SER A 24 26.01 13.84 -49.59
CA SER A 24 24.83 13.51 -48.78
C SER A 24 24.46 12.03 -48.65
N ALA A 25 24.90 11.42 -47.55
CA ALA A 25 24.09 10.42 -46.86
C ALA A 25 24.38 10.55 -45.38
N THR A 26 23.77 11.58 -44.76
CA THR A 26 23.44 11.55 -43.34
C THR A 26 22.54 10.34 -43.17
N ALA A 27 23.14 9.16 -42.96
CA ALA A 27 22.45 8.05 -42.36
C ALA A 27 22.12 8.52 -40.94
N ALA A 28 20.98 9.17 -40.81
CA ALA A 28 20.27 9.28 -39.56
C ALA A 28 20.09 7.84 -39.10
N VAL A 29 21.02 7.40 -38.25
CA VAL A 29 20.77 6.33 -37.31
C VAL A 29 19.68 6.88 -36.40
N ASN A 30 18.44 6.83 -36.88
CA ASN A 30 17.27 6.78 -36.04
C ASN A 30 17.41 5.45 -35.28
N GLN A 31 18.24 5.45 -34.24
CA GLN A 31 17.94 4.67 -33.07
C GLN A 31 16.59 5.21 -32.61
N SER A 32 15.52 4.54 -33.05
CA SER A 32 14.30 4.50 -32.28
C SER A 32 14.72 3.97 -30.92
N VAL A 33 15.03 4.87 -29.99
CA VAL A 33 15.02 4.53 -28.57
C VAL A 33 13.61 4.02 -28.37
N THR A 34 13.47 2.71 -28.26
CA THR A 34 12.17 2.11 -27.97
C THR A 34 11.80 2.66 -26.61
N ASP A 35 10.88 3.63 -26.57
CA ASP A 35 10.42 4.22 -25.32
C ASP A 35 9.90 3.10 -24.42
N THR A 36 10.66 2.81 -23.37
CA THR A 36 10.25 1.83 -22.36
C THR A 36 9.34 2.55 -21.37
N ALA A 37 8.60 1.77 -20.56
CA ALA A 37 7.88 2.39 -19.44
C ALA A 37 8.85 3.13 -18.51
N PHE A 38 10.06 2.59 -18.31
CA PHE A 38 11.10 3.24 -17.54
C PHE A 38 11.57 4.56 -18.14
N SER A 39 11.83 4.66 -19.46
CA SER A 39 12.31 5.92 -20.07
C SER A 39 11.31 7.08 -19.90
N GLN A 40 10.02 6.77 -19.84
CA GLN A 40 8.97 7.76 -19.56
C GLN A 40 8.92 8.22 -18.09
N ASN A 41 9.49 7.43 -17.17
CA ASN A 41 9.45 7.64 -15.73
C ASN A 41 10.83 7.86 -15.10
N GLU A 42 11.89 7.92 -15.90
CA GLU A 42 13.29 7.95 -15.46
C GLU A 42 13.59 9.14 -14.56
N ASN A 43 13.10 10.34 -14.93
CA ASN A 43 13.27 11.54 -14.10
C ASN A 43 12.66 11.39 -12.71
N GLN A 44 11.45 10.85 -12.64
CA GLN A 44 10.78 10.60 -11.36
C GLN A 44 11.52 9.53 -10.55
N PHE A 45 11.98 8.47 -11.20
CA PHE A 45 12.80 7.44 -10.56
C PHE A 45 14.08 8.02 -9.96
N ASN A 46 14.80 8.86 -10.70
CA ASN A 46 16.04 9.50 -10.24
C ASN A 46 15.79 10.46 -9.07
N GLU A 47 14.69 11.22 -9.10
CA GLU A 47 14.30 12.10 -8.00
C GLU A 47 13.97 11.32 -6.71
N LEU A 48 13.18 10.25 -6.83
CA LEU A 48 12.80 9.41 -5.71
C LEU A 48 14.01 8.68 -5.10
N THR A 49 14.87 8.10 -5.93
CA THR A 49 16.08 7.41 -5.46
C THR A 49 17.08 8.38 -4.84
N SER A 50 17.23 9.59 -5.38
CA SER A 50 18.02 10.65 -4.76
C SER A 50 17.46 11.08 -3.40
N THR A 51 16.14 11.17 -3.26
CA THR A 51 15.48 11.51 -1.99
C THR A 51 15.74 10.42 -0.94
N LEU A 52 15.65 9.15 -1.34
CA LEU A 52 15.84 7.98 -0.45
C LEU A 52 17.28 7.77 -0.03
N LEU A 53 18.24 8.12 -0.89
CA LEU A 53 19.67 7.94 -0.63
C LEU A 53 20.33 9.19 -0.05
N ASP A 54 19.58 10.28 0.15
CA ASP A 54 20.08 11.47 0.81
C ASP A 54 20.40 11.20 2.29
N THR A 55 21.65 11.45 2.66
CA THR A 55 22.13 11.38 4.04
C THR A 55 22.44 12.75 4.62
N SER A 56 22.22 13.83 3.86
CA SER A 56 22.52 15.20 4.29
C SER A 56 21.50 15.75 5.28
N GLY A 57 20.34 15.09 5.42
CA GLY A 57 19.23 15.55 6.25
C GLY A 57 18.39 16.64 5.56
N LYS A 58 18.53 16.78 4.24
CA LYS A 58 17.75 17.74 3.44
C LYS A 58 16.28 17.37 3.39
N PHE A 59 15.98 16.07 3.35
CA PHE A 59 14.62 15.55 3.31
C PHE A 59 14.18 15.03 4.67
N SER A 60 12.94 15.36 5.05
CA SER A 60 12.27 14.85 6.24
C SER A 60 11.95 13.36 6.13
N GLN A 61 11.66 12.73 7.27
CA GLN A 61 11.26 11.32 7.31
C GLN A 61 9.96 11.06 6.54
N ASP A 62 9.02 12.01 6.54
CA ASP A 62 7.76 11.91 5.80
C ASP A 62 8.00 11.98 4.29
N GLU A 63 8.88 12.87 3.82
CA GLU A 63 9.27 12.95 2.41
C GLU A 63 9.98 11.66 1.95
N GLN A 64 10.86 11.10 2.79
CA GLN A 64 11.51 9.82 2.51
C GLN A 64 10.50 8.67 2.45
N LEU A 65 9.51 8.63 3.35
CA LEU A 65 8.44 7.63 3.32
C LEU A 65 7.54 7.78 2.07
N GLN A 66 7.21 9.00 1.70
CA GLN A 66 6.46 9.27 0.47
C GLN A 66 7.25 8.84 -0.77
N ALA A 67 8.56 9.14 -0.81
CA ALA A 67 9.42 8.72 -1.92
C ALA A 67 9.50 7.19 -2.00
N TYR A 68 9.64 6.52 -0.86
CA TYR A 68 9.71 5.06 -0.76
C TYR A 68 8.43 4.41 -1.29
N THR A 69 7.28 4.85 -0.79
CA THR A 69 5.97 4.30 -1.14
C THR A 69 5.61 4.58 -2.60
N THR A 70 6.01 5.75 -3.13
CA THR A 70 5.87 6.07 -4.55
C THR A 70 6.75 5.18 -5.42
N LEU A 71 8.01 4.96 -5.03
CA LEU A 71 8.93 4.07 -5.75
C LEU A 71 8.41 2.62 -5.76
N GLN A 72 7.91 2.12 -4.63
CA GLN A 72 7.26 0.81 -4.54
C GLN A 72 6.01 0.73 -5.44
N LYS A 73 5.17 1.77 -5.45
CA LYS A 73 4.02 1.87 -6.34
C LYS A 73 4.43 1.76 -7.80
N MET A 74 5.45 2.51 -8.23
CA MET A 74 5.95 2.45 -9.61
C MET A 74 6.42 1.04 -9.98
N ALA A 75 7.07 0.34 -9.06
CA ALA A 75 7.51 -1.03 -9.27
C ALA A 75 6.31 -1.99 -9.47
N VAL A 76 5.32 -1.96 -8.57
CA VAL A 76 4.16 -2.87 -8.64
C VAL A 76 3.22 -2.57 -9.81
N THR A 77 3.14 -1.32 -10.27
CA THR A 77 2.35 -0.94 -11.45
C THR A 77 3.16 -1.01 -12.76
N ALA A 78 4.32 -1.69 -12.75
CA ALA A 78 5.19 -1.90 -13.90
C ALA A 78 5.70 -0.63 -14.61
N GLN A 79 5.71 0.52 -13.93
CA GLN A 79 6.25 1.78 -14.45
C GLN A 79 7.78 1.75 -14.54
N LEU A 80 8.43 0.85 -13.81
CA LEU A 80 9.88 0.62 -13.87
C LEU A 80 10.28 -0.48 -14.87
N ARG A 81 9.37 -0.93 -15.74
CA ARG A 81 9.68 -1.97 -16.73
C ARG A 81 10.64 -1.43 -17.80
N GLY A 82 11.73 -2.16 -18.01
CA GLY A 82 12.77 -1.78 -18.97
C GLY A 82 13.95 -1.03 -18.35
N MET A 83 14.05 -0.98 -17.02
CA MET A 83 15.28 -0.54 -16.33
C MET A 83 16.49 -1.32 -16.85
N ASP A 84 17.59 -0.59 -17.04
CA ASP A 84 18.90 -1.19 -17.25
C ASP A 84 19.51 -1.72 -15.93
N ALA A 85 20.67 -2.36 -16.03
CA ALA A 85 21.32 -2.99 -14.89
C ALA A 85 21.75 -1.98 -13.80
N ASP A 86 22.08 -0.75 -14.17
CA ASP A 86 22.54 0.25 -13.21
C ASP A 86 21.37 0.92 -12.49
N SER A 87 20.28 1.18 -13.20
CA SER A 87 19.00 1.60 -12.64
C SER A 87 18.42 0.54 -11.71
N GLN A 88 18.54 -0.74 -12.06
CA GLN A 88 18.12 -1.83 -11.18
C GLN A 88 18.94 -1.85 -9.87
N LYS A 89 20.27 -1.72 -9.93
CA LYS A 89 21.10 -1.62 -8.72
C LYS A 89 20.74 -0.38 -7.90
N LEU A 90 20.44 0.74 -8.55
CA LEU A 90 20.05 1.97 -7.86
C LEU A 90 18.69 1.79 -7.15
N TYR A 91 17.73 1.14 -7.81
CA TYR A 91 16.44 0.77 -7.21
C TYR A 91 16.63 -0.12 -5.97
N GLU A 92 17.44 -1.18 -6.09
CA GLU A 92 17.72 -2.11 -4.98
C GLU A 92 18.40 -1.38 -3.81
N LYS A 93 19.39 -0.52 -4.10
CA LYS A 93 20.06 0.31 -3.10
C LYS A 93 19.09 1.27 -2.41
N ALA A 94 18.28 2.00 -3.16
CA ALA A 94 17.29 2.93 -2.60
C ALA A 94 16.21 2.21 -1.80
N SER A 95 15.79 1.01 -2.21
CA SER A 95 14.73 0.25 -1.54
C SER A 95 15.21 -0.48 -0.29
N MET A 96 16.45 -0.97 -0.27
CA MET A 96 16.96 -1.82 0.82
C MET A 96 17.96 -1.12 1.75
N GLN A 97 18.72 -0.15 1.24
CA GLN A 97 19.84 0.47 1.96
C GLN A 97 19.57 1.91 2.40
N SER A 98 18.48 2.53 1.94
CA SER A 98 18.01 3.81 2.49
C SER A 98 17.64 3.67 3.97
N GLU A 99 17.66 4.77 4.72
CA GLU A 99 17.27 4.77 6.13
C GLU A 99 15.82 4.30 6.31
N ILE A 100 14.91 4.75 5.44
CA ILE A 100 13.52 4.29 5.44
C ILE A 100 13.40 2.81 5.04
N GLY A 101 14.18 2.33 4.07
CA GLY A 101 14.20 0.91 3.69
C GLY A 101 14.67 0.00 4.83
N LYS A 102 15.71 0.40 5.56
CA LYS A 102 16.16 -0.27 6.79
C LYS A 102 15.09 -0.25 7.86
N LYS A 103 14.42 0.90 8.06
CA LYS A 103 13.33 1.06 9.03
C LYS A 103 12.17 0.09 8.73
N VAL A 104 11.74 0.01 7.48
CA VAL A 104 10.71 -0.91 6.98
C VAL A 104 11.11 -2.36 7.28
N SER A 105 12.32 -2.78 6.89
CA SER A 105 12.83 -4.13 7.17
C SER A 105 12.90 -4.46 8.67
N ASN A 106 13.36 -3.51 9.49
CA ASN A 106 13.44 -3.69 10.94
C ASN A 106 12.06 -3.85 11.57
N LEU A 107 11.08 -3.03 11.18
CA LEU A 107 9.71 -3.14 11.67
C LEU A 107 9.09 -4.49 11.29
N GLN A 108 9.31 -4.97 10.07
CA GLN A 108 8.82 -6.28 9.64
C GLN A 108 9.43 -7.44 10.42
N GLN A 109 10.75 -7.40 10.65
CA GLN A 109 11.41 -8.42 11.45
C GLN A 109 10.86 -8.44 12.88
N GLN A 110 10.68 -7.27 13.49
CA GLN A 110 10.09 -7.16 14.83
C GLN A 110 8.65 -7.70 14.85
N GLU A 111 7.80 -7.30 13.90
CA GLU A 111 6.42 -7.78 13.78
C GLU A 111 6.40 -9.31 13.67
N VAL A 112 7.16 -9.89 12.75
CA VAL A 112 7.20 -11.35 12.53
C VAL A 112 7.62 -12.09 13.81
N GLN A 113 8.63 -11.61 14.54
CA GLN A 113 9.07 -12.25 15.79
C GLN A 113 7.99 -12.16 16.88
N THR A 114 7.33 -11.01 17.01
CA THR A 114 6.21 -10.82 17.94
C THR A 114 5.05 -11.77 17.61
N LEU A 115 4.66 -11.86 16.35
CA LEU A 115 3.55 -12.71 15.89
C LEU A 115 3.86 -14.20 16.06
N ILE A 116 5.06 -14.66 15.70
CA ILE A 116 5.45 -16.07 15.87
C ILE A 116 5.41 -16.47 17.35
N SER A 117 5.93 -15.61 18.23
CA SER A 117 5.96 -15.87 19.66
C SER A 117 4.55 -15.97 20.25
N ALA A 118 3.66 -15.05 19.86
CA ALA A 118 2.27 -15.04 20.31
C ALA A 118 1.42 -16.17 19.71
N GLN A 119 1.68 -16.56 18.46
CA GLN A 119 1.03 -17.71 17.83
C GLN A 119 1.35 -19.00 18.59
N ARG A 120 2.59 -19.18 19.07
CA ARG A 120 3.01 -20.38 19.83
C ARG A 120 2.32 -20.49 21.19
N SER A 121 2.09 -19.36 21.87
CA SER A 121 1.48 -19.36 23.20
C SER A 121 -0.04 -19.26 23.20
N GLY A 122 -0.64 -18.61 22.21
CA GLY A 122 -2.06 -18.28 22.18
C GLY A 122 -2.79 -18.64 20.89
N GLY A 123 -2.15 -19.39 19.98
CA GLY A 123 -2.74 -19.76 18.70
C GLY A 123 -3.07 -18.55 17.83
N ALA A 124 -4.05 -18.70 16.95
CA ALA A 124 -4.47 -17.64 16.03
C ALA A 124 -4.97 -16.37 16.76
N ALA A 125 -5.65 -16.54 17.91
CA ALA A 125 -6.11 -15.41 18.71
C ALA A 125 -4.93 -14.64 19.33
N GLY A 126 -3.94 -15.37 19.85
CA GLY A 126 -2.69 -14.79 20.34
C GLY A 126 -1.98 -13.94 19.28
N ALA A 127 -1.82 -14.47 18.07
CA ALA A 127 -1.20 -13.72 16.97
C ALA A 127 -2.01 -12.49 16.54
N ALA A 128 -3.34 -12.61 16.43
CA ALA A 128 -4.21 -11.49 16.07
C ALA A 128 -4.13 -10.36 17.11
N GLN A 129 -4.17 -10.71 18.40
CA GLN A 129 -4.01 -9.74 19.48
C GLN A 129 -2.61 -9.11 19.48
N ALA A 130 -1.57 -9.92 19.27
CA ALA A 130 -0.19 -9.43 19.23
C ALA A 130 0.04 -8.47 18.06
N LYS A 131 -0.61 -8.69 16.91
CA LYS A 131 -0.54 -7.76 15.78
C LYS A 131 -1.15 -6.40 16.10
N LEU A 132 -2.33 -6.38 16.72
CA LEU A 132 -2.94 -5.14 17.20
C LEU A 132 -2.05 -4.44 18.22
N ASN A 133 -1.55 -5.17 19.22
CA ASN A 133 -0.70 -4.61 20.27
C ASN A 133 0.63 -4.09 19.71
N PHE A 134 1.22 -4.79 18.75
CA PHE A 134 2.42 -4.33 18.07
C PHE A 134 2.17 -2.98 17.41
N PHE A 135 1.12 -2.89 16.58
CA PHE A 135 0.74 -1.65 15.90
C PHE A 135 0.48 -0.51 16.90
N ASP A 136 -0.28 -0.76 17.97
CA ASP A 136 -0.65 0.25 18.96
C ASP A 136 0.55 0.84 19.72
N ASN A 137 1.59 0.03 19.94
CA ASN A 137 2.81 0.43 20.65
C ASN A 137 3.87 1.10 19.76
N LEU A 138 3.66 1.15 18.45
CA LEU A 138 4.56 1.88 17.54
C LEU A 138 4.45 3.40 17.76
N SER A 139 5.55 4.10 17.46
CA SER A 139 5.55 5.57 17.35
C SER A 139 4.61 6.02 16.22
N SER A 140 4.17 7.29 16.24
CA SER A 140 3.26 7.81 15.20
C SER A 140 3.84 7.65 13.79
N PHE A 141 5.13 7.91 13.61
CA PHE A 141 5.81 7.71 12.34
C PHE A 141 5.87 6.21 11.97
N ASP A 142 6.21 5.34 12.91
CA ASP A 142 6.32 3.90 12.64
C ASP A 142 4.97 3.27 12.29
N LYS A 143 3.87 3.78 12.85
CA LYS A 143 2.51 3.44 12.44
C LYS A 143 2.27 3.81 10.98
N GLN A 144 2.70 4.99 10.54
CA GLN A 144 2.59 5.40 9.13
C GLN A 144 3.44 4.54 8.21
N VAL A 145 4.67 4.19 8.62
CA VAL A 145 5.53 3.26 7.87
C VAL A 145 4.80 1.94 7.73
N GLN A 146 4.36 1.34 8.84
CA GLN A 146 3.68 0.04 8.80
C GLN A 146 2.39 0.07 7.96
N PHE A 147 1.59 1.13 8.08
CA PHE A 147 0.38 1.32 7.29
C PHE A 147 0.68 1.37 5.79
N ASN A 148 1.58 2.25 5.35
CA ASN A 148 1.82 2.47 3.93
C ASN A 148 2.61 1.35 3.23
N THR A 149 3.35 0.52 3.97
CA THR A 149 4.15 -0.57 3.37
C THR A 149 3.56 -1.96 3.56
N TYR A 150 2.77 -2.20 4.62
CA TYR A 150 2.28 -3.54 4.97
C TYR A 150 0.77 -3.62 5.20
N GLY A 151 0.19 -2.63 5.89
CA GLY A 151 -1.24 -2.62 6.17
C GLY A 151 -2.05 -2.41 4.90
N ASP A 152 -1.58 -1.50 4.06
CA ASP A 152 -2.28 -1.02 2.88
C ASP A 152 -1.35 -0.86 1.66
N PRO A 153 -0.63 -1.94 1.25
CA PRO A 153 0.23 -1.86 0.10
C PRO A 153 -0.60 -1.64 -1.16
N VAL A 154 -0.07 -0.81 -2.05
CA VAL A 154 -0.66 -0.62 -3.38
C VAL A 154 -0.62 -1.94 -4.15
N ASN A 155 -1.76 -2.37 -4.68
CA ASN A 155 -1.84 -3.57 -5.51
C ASN A 155 -1.42 -3.30 -6.98
N PHE A 156 -1.39 -4.33 -7.82
CA PHE A 156 -1.04 -4.21 -9.25
C PHE A 156 -1.95 -3.24 -10.04
N SER A 157 -3.16 -2.96 -9.55
CA SER A 157 -4.08 -1.99 -10.14
C SER A 157 -3.87 -0.56 -9.62
N GLY A 158 -2.89 -0.32 -8.74
CA GLY A 158 -2.65 0.98 -8.14
C GLY A 158 -3.55 1.30 -6.95
N ASN A 159 -4.38 0.35 -6.50
CA ASN A 159 -5.38 0.56 -5.47
C ASN A 159 -4.88 0.15 -4.09
N LYS A 160 -5.34 0.92 -3.10
CA LYS A 160 -5.19 0.67 -1.68
C LYS A 160 -6.42 -0.07 -1.13
N ARG A 161 -6.19 -0.97 -0.17
CA ARG A 161 -7.20 -1.74 0.57
C ARG A 161 -7.93 -0.89 1.63
N PHE A 162 -7.21 -0.01 2.32
CA PHE A 162 -7.74 0.84 3.39
C PHE A 162 -7.64 2.31 2.99
N ALA A 163 -8.58 3.16 3.42
CA ALA A 163 -8.51 4.58 3.06
C ALA A 163 -7.50 5.33 3.94
N ASN A 164 -7.39 4.93 5.21
CA ASN A 164 -6.55 5.59 6.20
C ASN A 164 -6.06 4.61 7.28
N ILE A 165 -5.20 5.12 8.16
CA ILE A 165 -4.56 4.36 9.23
C ILE A 165 -5.54 3.87 10.30
N ASP A 166 -6.61 4.63 10.54
CA ASP A 166 -7.64 4.28 11.54
C ASP A 166 -8.49 3.11 11.05
N ASP A 167 -8.83 3.06 9.75
CA ASP A 167 -9.50 1.93 9.12
C ASP A 167 -8.67 0.65 9.25
N TYR A 168 -7.35 0.76 8.99
CA TYR A 168 -6.43 -0.36 9.15
C TYR A 168 -6.39 -0.85 10.61
N ARG A 169 -6.25 0.08 11.57
CA ARG A 169 -6.26 -0.26 13.00
C ARG A 169 -7.59 -0.90 13.42
N ALA A 170 -8.72 -0.37 12.94
CA ALA A 170 -10.04 -0.93 13.20
C ALA A 170 -10.14 -2.37 12.67
N ASN A 171 -9.55 -2.65 11.50
CA ASN A 171 -9.46 -4.00 10.97
C ASN A 171 -8.60 -4.92 11.85
N LEU A 172 -7.45 -4.46 12.36
CA LEU A 172 -6.65 -5.23 13.31
C LEU A 172 -7.45 -5.54 14.58
N SER A 173 -8.20 -4.57 15.10
CA SER A 173 -9.05 -4.75 16.27
C SER A 173 -10.16 -5.77 16.02
N ALA A 174 -10.84 -5.69 14.87
CA ALA A 174 -11.86 -6.65 14.46
C ALA A 174 -11.30 -8.07 14.41
N ASN A 175 -10.14 -8.27 13.79
CA ASN A 175 -9.47 -9.58 13.74
C ASN A 175 -9.16 -10.12 15.14
N ALA A 176 -8.61 -9.29 16.03
CA ALA A 176 -8.30 -9.69 17.40
C ALA A 176 -9.57 -10.08 18.18
N GLN A 177 -10.62 -9.27 18.12
CA GLN A 177 -11.89 -9.53 18.81
C GLN A 177 -12.56 -10.82 18.31
N LEU A 178 -12.64 -11.01 16.99
CA LEU A 178 -13.19 -12.22 16.38
C LEU A 178 -12.41 -13.47 16.82
N ALA A 179 -11.08 -13.44 16.71
CA ALA A 179 -10.24 -14.60 17.01
C ALA A 179 -10.30 -14.95 18.51
N ASN A 180 -10.24 -13.94 19.40
CA ASN A 180 -10.36 -14.14 20.84
C ASN A 180 -11.72 -14.75 21.23
N TYR A 181 -12.81 -14.26 20.63
CA TYR A 181 -14.15 -14.77 20.96
C TYR A 181 -14.34 -16.21 20.51
N ILE A 182 -13.92 -16.54 19.29
CA ILE A 182 -14.02 -17.92 18.77
C ILE A 182 -13.19 -18.87 19.63
N GLN A 183 -11.96 -18.49 20.00
CA GLN A 183 -11.10 -19.31 20.84
C GLN A 183 -11.67 -19.50 22.26
N ASP A 184 -12.20 -18.44 22.87
CA ASP A 184 -12.83 -18.52 24.19
C ASP A 184 -14.07 -19.42 24.17
N ALA A 185 -14.94 -19.25 23.17
CA ALA A 185 -16.13 -20.08 22.98
C ALA A 185 -15.77 -21.57 22.79
N GLN A 186 -14.76 -21.86 21.98
CA GLN A 186 -14.24 -23.22 21.79
C GLN A 186 -13.70 -23.81 23.10
N SER A 187 -12.94 -23.03 23.87
CA SER A 187 -12.38 -23.48 25.16
C SER A 187 -13.46 -23.81 26.20
N LYS A 188 -14.63 -23.15 26.10
CA LYS A 188 -15.80 -23.36 26.97
C LYS A 188 -16.79 -24.40 26.42
N GLY A 189 -16.52 -24.98 25.26
CA GLY A 189 -17.43 -25.92 24.60
C GLY A 189 -18.75 -25.30 24.12
N VAL A 190 -18.79 -23.98 23.91
CA VAL A 190 -19.98 -23.28 23.40
C VAL A 190 -20.15 -23.58 21.92
N SER A 191 -21.35 -24.01 21.53
CA SER A 191 -21.68 -24.27 20.12
C SER A 191 -22.38 -23.07 19.47
N ALA A 192 -22.25 -22.94 18.15
CA ALA A 192 -22.93 -21.88 17.39
C ALA A 192 -24.47 -21.94 17.48
N GLY A 193 -25.04 -23.11 17.79
CA GLY A 193 -26.48 -23.25 18.02
C GLY A 193 -26.95 -22.62 19.34
N ALA A 194 -26.04 -22.50 20.32
CA ALA A 194 -26.32 -21.93 21.63
C ALA A 194 -25.92 -20.44 21.75
N ASP A 195 -25.13 -19.92 20.80
CA ASP A 195 -24.62 -18.55 20.80
C ASP A 195 -24.74 -17.93 19.40
N SER A 196 -25.69 -17.00 19.26
CA SER A 196 -25.95 -16.30 18.00
C SER A 196 -24.82 -15.37 17.57
N LYS A 197 -24.03 -14.85 18.52
CA LYS A 197 -22.85 -14.05 18.23
C LYS A 197 -21.73 -14.93 17.69
N LEU A 198 -21.50 -16.10 18.31
CA LEU A 198 -20.56 -17.09 17.78
C LEU A 198 -20.93 -17.53 16.36
N ALA A 199 -22.21 -17.84 16.12
CA ALA A 199 -22.69 -18.20 14.79
C ALA A 199 -22.42 -17.11 13.74
N SER A 200 -22.62 -15.84 14.13
CA SER A 200 -22.38 -14.69 13.24
C SER A 200 -20.89 -14.49 12.97
N LEU A 201 -20.04 -14.63 13.99
CA LEU A 201 -18.59 -14.52 13.85
C LEU A 201 -17.99 -15.63 13.00
N LEU A 202 -18.47 -16.88 13.14
CA LEU A 202 -18.03 -17.99 12.28
C LEU A 202 -18.38 -17.73 10.81
N LYS A 203 -19.59 -17.24 10.52
CA LYS A 203 -19.97 -16.82 9.15
C LYS A 203 -19.06 -15.72 8.60
N LEU A 204 -18.67 -14.76 9.45
CA LEU A 204 -17.76 -13.69 9.05
C LEU A 204 -16.31 -14.19 8.88
N ALA A 205 -15.89 -15.20 9.63
CA ALA A 205 -14.58 -15.83 9.49
C ALA A 205 -14.47 -16.62 8.17
N ASP A 206 -15.56 -17.26 7.74
CA ASP A 206 -15.62 -18.02 6.48
C ASP A 206 -15.85 -17.12 5.24
N ALA A 207 -16.18 -15.85 5.44
CA ALA A 207 -16.48 -14.93 4.35
C ALA A 207 -15.20 -14.56 3.58
N LYS A 208 -15.12 -14.98 2.30
CA LYS A 208 -14.17 -14.41 1.34
C LYS A 208 -14.62 -12.99 0.98
N THR A 209 -14.19 -12.00 1.75
CA THR A 209 -14.56 -10.61 1.50
C THR A 209 -13.47 -9.86 0.72
N SER A 210 -13.88 -9.18 -0.35
CA SER A 210 -13.08 -8.14 -1.01
C SER A 210 -13.28 -6.76 -0.37
N ASP A 211 -14.34 -6.59 0.43
CA ASP A 211 -14.69 -5.35 1.14
C ASP A 211 -14.32 -5.49 2.62
N TYR A 212 -13.10 -5.09 2.94
CA TYR A 212 -12.55 -5.16 4.30
C TYR A 212 -13.23 -4.18 5.25
N ASN A 213 -13.69 -3.03 4.77
CA ASN A 213 -14.32 -2.01 5.61
C ASN A 213 -15.71 -2.47 6.07
N SER A 214 -16.54 -2.99 5.17
CA SER A 214 -17.84 -3.56 5.53
C SER A 214 -17.69 -4.74 6.48
N TRP A 215 -16.70 -5.60 6.24
CA TRP A 215 -16.41 -6.72 7.13
C TRP A 215 -15.98 -6.26 8.52
N THR A 216 -15.08 -5.29 8.60
CA THR A 216 -14.61 -4.72 9.88
C THR A 216 -15.77 -4.11 10.66
N ALA A 217 -16.62 -3.31 10.02
CA ALA A 217 -17.79 -2.73 10.66
C ALA A 217 -18.75 -3.80 11.21
N LYS A 218 -19.01 -4.87 10.43
CA LYS A 218 -19.86 -5.99 10.87
C LYS A 218 -19.29 -6.70 12.09
N VAL A 219 -18.00 -7.04 12.07
CA VAL A 219 -17.34 -7.68 13.22
C VAL A 219 -17.45 -6.79 14.46
N LEU A 220 -17.03 -5.52 14.37
CA LEU A 220 -17.02 -4.60 15.52
C LEU A 220 -18.43 -4.35 16.08
N SER A 221 -19.46 -4.30 15.21
CA SER A 221 -20.85 -4.14 15.65
C SER A 221 -21.33 -5.28 16.58
N LEU A 222 -20.85 -6.51 16.36
CA LEU A 222 -21.17 -7.65 17.24
C LEU A 222 -20.56 -7.52 18.64
N PHE A 223 -19.58 -6.65 18.82
CA PHE A 223 -18.97 -6.33 20.11
C PHE A 223 -19.48 -5.03 20.72
N GLY A 224 -20.52 -4.41 20.14
CA GLY A 224 -21.03 -3.11 20.59
C GLY A 224 -20.09 -1.95 20.26
N ASN A 225 -19.01 -2.21 19.53
CA ASN A 225 -18.13 -1.19 18.97
C ASN A 225 -18.73 -0.75 17.65
N THR A 226 -19.76 0.09 17.70
CA THR A 226 -20.25 0.79 16.53
C THR A 226 -19.29 1.92 16.21
N SER A 227 -18.11 1.58 15.70
CA SER A 227 -17.42 2.42 14.73
C SER A 227 -18.12 2.26 13.37
N THR A 228 -19.45 2.38 13.34
CA THR A 228 -20.03 3.06 12.19
C THR A 228 -19.29 4.39 12.13
N PRO A 229 -18.83 4.84 10.96
CA PRO A 229 -18.81 6.27 10.76
C PRO A 229 -20.22 6.69 11.18
N GLU A 230 -20.39 7.35 12.33
CA GLU A 230 -21.53 8.23 12.46
C GLU A 230 -21.57 9.00 11.13
N ASP A 231 -22.75 9.16 10.56
CA ASP A 231 -22.99 10.08 9.45
C ASP A 231 -22.48 11.47 9.84
N LYS A 232 -21.17 11.65 9.84
CA LYS A 232 -20.49 12.92 9.80
C LYS A 232 -20.69 13.31 8.36
N LEU A 233 -21.84 13.93 8.11
CA LEU A 233 -21.98 14.79 6.95
C LEU A 233 -20.78 15.73 7.03
N ASP A 234 -19.80 15.48 6.17
CA ASP A 234 -18.71 16.41 5.96
C ASP A 234 -19.30 17.57 5.16
N LEU A 235 -19.96 18.47 5.88
CA LEU A 235 -20.58 19.66 5.31
C LEU A 235 -19.46 20.50 4.71
N SER A 236 -19.58 20.84 3.42
CA SER A 236 -18.67 21.80 2.82
C SER A 236 -18.66 23.10 3.64
N PRO A 237 -17.59 23.92 3.57
CA PRO A 237 -17.53 25.19 4.29
C PRO A 237 -18.73 26.12 4.01
N GLN A 238 -19.37 25.95 2.85
CA GLN A 238 -20.59 26.67 2.47
C GLN A 238 -21.83 26.10 3.19
N ALA A 239 -21.92 24.78 3.35
CA ALA A 239 -23.01 24.14 4.08
C ALA A 239 -22.91 24.35 5.61
N GLN A 240 -21.69 24.42 6.17
CA GLN A 240 -21.47 24.77 7.58
C GLN A 240 -22.00 26.18 7.92
N LYS A 241 -21.86 27.13 7.00
CA LYS A 241 -22.41 28.50 7.18
C LYS A 241 -23.93 28.56 7.20
N ILE A 242 -24.62 27.59 6.59
CA ILE A 242 -26.08 27.57 6.51
C ILE A 242 -26.69 26.94 7.78
N VAL A 243 -26.01 25.95 8.37
CA VAL A 243 -26.53 25.19 9.51
C VAL A 243 -26.24 25.84 10.86
N GLY A 244 -25.19 26.68 10.95
CA GLY A 244 -24.80 27.36 12.19
C GLY A 244 -24.28 26.40 13.28
N ASP A 245 -23.57 26.94 14.28
CA ASP A 245 -23.03 26.16 15.39
C ASP A 245 -24.16 25.62 16.28
N LEU A 246 -24.61 24.39 16.00
CA LEU A 246 -25.42 23.64 16.95
C LEU A 246 -24.51 23.08 18.05
N PRO A 247 -24.82 23.32 19.34
CA PRO A 247 -24.02 22.78 20.43
C PRO A 247 -24.07 21.26 20.40
N SER A 248 -22.91 20.64 20.60
CA SER A 248 -22.73 19.19 20.72
C SER A 248 -23.49 18.67 21.95
N GLY A 249 -24.79 18.41 21.79
CA GLY A 249 -25.68 17.94 22.83
C GLY A 249 -25.53 16.45 23.07
N LYS A 250 -24.93 16.08 24.21
CA LYS A 250 -25.08 14.77 24.82
C LYS A 250 -26.57 14.46 25.03
N GLY A 251 -27.01 13.27 24.60
CA GLY A 251 -28.15 12.57 25.20
C GLY A 251 -29.56 13.01 24.75
N GLY A 252 -30.21 12.12 23.99
CA GLY A 252 -31.64 11.82 24.06
C GLY A 252 -32.65 12.96 23.98
N THR A 253 -33.20 13.19 22.79
CA THR A 253 -34.64 13.47 22.63
C THR A 253 -35.13 12.88 21.32
N SER A 254 -36.24 12.15 21.40
CA SER A 254 -36.96 11.51 20.31
C SER A 254 -37.22 12.48 19.15
N LEU A 255 -36.62 12.24 17.99
CA LEU A 255 -37.08 12.86 16.75
C LEU A 255 -38.48 12.33 16.46
N HIS A 256 -39.47 13.23 16.54
CA HIS A 256 -40.83 12.95 16.09
C HIS A 256 -40.81 12.39 14.67
N ALA A 257 -41.53 11.29 14.47
CA ALA A 257 -41.72 10.66 13.18
C ALA A 257 -42.28 11.66 12.16
N TYR A 258 -41.66 11.71 10.98
CA TYR A 258 -42.14 12.48 9.84
C TYR A 258 -43.53 11.98 9.43
N GLN A 259 -44.55 12.84 9.52
CA GLN A 259 -45.87 12.62 8.93
C GLN A 259 -45.89 13.25 7.54
N PRO A 260 -46.11 12.50 6.45
CA PRO A 260 -46.27 13.07 5.12
C PRO A 260 -47.53 13.93 5.06
N GLY A 261 -47.43 15.25 4.81
CA GLY A 261 -48.60 16.07 4.51
C GLY A 261 -48.57 17.59 4.76
N SER A 262 -47.58 18.16 5.44
CA SER A 262 -47.60 19.61 5.76
C SER A 262 -46.72 20.46 4.83
N ILE A 263 -47.22 20.77 3.64
CA ILE A 263 -46.79 21.94 2.87
C ILE A 263 -47.86 23.02 3.04
N ALA A 264 -47.67 23.94 3.99
CA ALA A 264 -48.42 25.18 4.00
C ALA A 264 -47.67 26.17 3.09
N SER A 265 -48.24 26.39 1.90
CA SER A 265 -47.88 27.52 1.06
C SER A 265 -48.42 28.80 1.71
N GLU A 266 -47.57 29.79 1.94
CA GLU A 266 -47.99 31.18 1.95
C GLU A 266 -47.17 31.95 0.94
N ARG A 267 -47.84 32.31 -0.17
CA ARG A 267 -47.51 33.44 -1.01
C ARG A 267 -48.45 34.58 -0.61
N ALA A 268 -47.88 35.67 -0.11
CA ALA A 268 -48.21 37.06 -0.43
C ALA A 268 -47.13 37.97 0.15
#